data_AF-A0A7V8XYQ8-F1
#
_entry.id   AF-A0A7V8XYQ8-F1
#
_cell.length_a   1.000
_cell.length_b   1.000
_cell.length_c   1.000
_cell.angle_alpha   90.00
_cell.angle_beta   90.00
_cell.angle_gamma   90.00
#
_symmetry.space_group_name_H-M   'P 1'
#
loop_
_entity.id
_entity.type
_entity.pdbx_description
1 polymer ?
#
loop_
_entity_poly.entity_id
_entity_poly.type
_entity_poly.pdbx_seq_one_letter_code
_entity_poly.pdbx_strand_id
1 'polypeptide(L)' 'MIFEAGYFVNAKGKERTLIIREDGAKMPSDLGGNIYLRLGSDRNVAVLHEQLRKFLADRL' A
#
# COMPACT_ATOMS: atom_id res chain seq x y z
N MET A 1 7.69 10.58 2.00
CA MET A 1 6.76 9.45 1.80
C MET A 1 5.32 9.88 1.50
N ILE A 2 4.71 10.86 2.21
CA ILE A 2 3.33 11.29 1.92
C ILE A 2 3.22 11.89 0.50
N PHE A 3 4.19 12.70 0.10
CA PHE A 3 4.23 13.33 -1.23
C PHE A 3 4.33 12.31 -2.36
N GLU A 4 5.20 11.31 -2.23
CA GLU A 4 5.39 10.27 -3.23
C GLU A 4 4.14 9.38 -3.33
N ALA A 5 3.57 8.97 -2.20
CA ALA A 5 2.34 8.19 -2.18
C ALA A 5 1.17 8.97 -2.81
N GLY A 6 1.01 10.25 -2.47
CA GLY A 6 0.00 11.13 -3.08
C GLY A 6 0.19 11.30 -4.58
N TYR A 7 1.45 11.46 -5.03
CA TYR A 7 1.79 11.54 -6.45
C TYR A 7 1.36 10.30 -7.23
N PHE A 8 1.71 9.10 -6.74
CA PHE A 8 1.34 7.86 -7.42
C PHE A 8 -0.17 7.60 -7.41
N VAL A 9 -0.83 7.85 -6.27
CA VAL A 9 -2.30 7.73 -6.17
C VAL A 9 -2.99 8.66 -7.17
N ASN A 10 -2.52 9.89 -7.31
CA ASN A 10 -3.08 10.85 -8.27
C ASN A 10 -2.78 10.44 -9.72
N ALA A 11 -1.55 10.04 -10.03
CA ALA A 11 -1.12 9.74 -11.39
C ALA A 11 -1.64 8.39 -11.93
N LYS A 12 -1.84 7.39 -11.06
CA LYS A 12 -2.22 6.03 -11.44
C LYS A 12 -3.63 5.64 -11.02
N GLY A 13 -4.27 6.43 -10.16
CA GLY A 13 -5.54 6.09 -9.53
C GLY A 13 -5.35 5.27 -8.26
N LYS A 14 -6.24 5.50 -7.29
CA LYS A 14 -6.23 4.82 -6.00
C LYS A 14 -6.48 3.32 -6.12
N GLU A 15 -7.23 2.87 -7.12
CA GLU A 15 -7.50 1.44 -7.34
C GLU A 15 -6.28 0.66 -7.86
N ARG A 16 -5.31 1.37 -8.46
CA ARG A 16 -4.09 0.81 -9.05
C ARG A 16 -2.84 1.10 -8.21
N THR A 17 -3.02 1.72 -7.05
CA THR A 17 -1.91 2.09 -6.16
C THR A 17 -2.05 1.37 -4.83
N LEU A 18 -1.02 0.58 -4.50
CA LEU A 18 -0.92 -0.15 -3.24
C LEU A 18 0.14 0.48 -2.35
N ILE A 19 -0.21 0.74 -1.09
CA ILE A 19 0.70 1.33 -0.10
C ILE A 19 1.03 0.28 0.96
N ILE A 20 2.30 -0.09 1.08
CA ILE A 20 2.77 -0.96 2.14
C ILE A 20 3.22 -0.09 3.32
N ARG A 21 2.69 -0.35 4.50
CA ARG A 21 2.98 0.40 5.73
C ARG A 21 3.49 -0.53 6.83
N GLU A 22 4.62 -0.17 7.42
CA GLU A 22 5.14 -0.85 8.62
C GLU A 22 4.24 -0.61 9.85
N ASP A 23 4.16 -1.60 10.74
CA ASP A 23 3.48 -1.44 12.02
C ASP A 23 4.11 -0.29 12.85
N GLY A 24 3.28 0.48 13.54
CA GLY A 24 3.72 1.70 14.24
C GLY A 24 3.91 2.96 13.38
N ALA A 25 4.01 2.85 12.04
CA ALA A 25 4.10 4.05 11.19
C ALA A 25 2.77 4.81 11.17
N LYS A 26 2.77 6.13 11.40
CA LYS A 26 1.54 6.93 11.41
C LYS A 26 0.85 6.88 10.04
N MET A 27 -0.44 6.55 10.01
CA MET A 27 -1.23 6.67 8.79
C MET A 27 -1.50 8.15 8.52
N PRO A 28 -1.08 8.71 7.37
CA PRO A 28 -1.38 10.08 7.04
C PRO A 28 -2.87 10.21 6.71
N SER A 29 -3.53 11.20 7.33
CA SER A 29 -4.97 11.43 7.20
C SER A 29 -5.40 11.71 5.76
N ASP A 30 -4.51 12.31 4.96
CA ASP A 30 -4.74 12.69 3.56
C ASP A 30 -4.72 11.52 2.56
N LEU A 31 -4.33 10.31 2.99
CA LEU A 31 -4.30 9.12 2.14
C LEU A 31 -5.44 8.14 2.48
N GLY A 32 -6.51 8.61 3.13
CA GLY A 32 -7.70 7.80 3.41
C GLY A 32 -8.33 7.21 2.14
N GLY A 33 -8.75 5.94 2.19
CA GLY A 33 -9.41 5.26 1.07
C GLY A 33 -8.47 4.63 0.02
N ASN A 34 -7.15 4.68 0.22
CA ASN A 34 -6.18 3.90 -0.56
C ASN A 34 -6.09 2.43 -0.08
N ILE A 35 -5.51 1.56 -0.90
CA ILE A 35 -5.33 0.15 -0.55
C ILE A 35 -4.03 0.00 0.23
N TYR A 36 -4.13 -0.51 1.46
CA TYR A 36 -2.98 -0.66 2.36
C TYR A 36 -2.68 -2.12 2.66
N LEU A 37 -1.39 -2.48 2.55
CA LEU A 37 -0.87 -3.70 3.18
C LEU A 37 -0.09 -3.31 4.43
N ARG A 38 -0.27 -4.09 5.50
CA ARG A 38 0.52 -3.94 6.72
C ARG A 38 1.72 -4.88 6.66
N LEU A 39 2.91 -4.32 6.85
CA LEU A 39 4.12 -5.08 7.12
C LEU A 39 4.31 -5.16 8.63
N GLY A 40 4.24 -6.38 9.18
CA GLY A 40 4.41 -6.61 10.62
C GLY A 40 5.83 -6.29 11.10
N SER A 41 6.01 -6.18 12.41
CA SER A 41 7.27 -5.79 13.06
C SER A 41 8.43 -6.74 12.81
N ASP A 42 8.15 -7.99 12.45
CA ASP A 42 9.14 -9.00 12.02
C ASP A 42 9.74 -8.67 10.63
N ARG A 43 9.17 -7.69 9.91
CA ARG A 43 9.60 -7.23 8.57
C ARG A 43 9.70 -8.33 7.52
N ASN A 44 9.07 -9.46 7.77
CA ASN A 44 9.05 -10.59 6.85
C ASN A 44 8.23 -10.24 5.61
N VAL A 45 8.91 -9.87 4.54
CA VAL A 45 8.29 -9.51 3.25
C VAL A 45 7.65 -10.70 2.55
N ALA A 46 7.92 -11.95 2.96
CA ALA A 46 7.28 -13.13 2.40
C ALA A 46 5.75 -13.06 2.55
N VAL A 47 5.26 -12.44 3.63
CA VAL A 47 3.82 -12.29 3.89
C VAL A 47 3.13 -11.39 2.86
N LEU A 48 3.88 -10.52 2.18
CA LEU A 48 3.34 -9.63 1.16
C LEU A 48 3.10 -10.35 -0.17
N HIS A 49 3.76 -11.49 -0.43
CA HIS A 49 3.68 -12.17 -1.73
C HIS A 49 2.26 -12.57 -2.11
N GLU A 50 1.50 -13.15 -1.18
CA GLU A 50 0.13 -13.58 -1.46
C GLU A 50 -0.79 -12.37 -1.71
N GLN A 51 -0.63 -11.32 -0.92
CA GLN A 51 -1.41 -10.09 -1.01
C GLN A 51 -1.09 -9.32 -2.30
N LEU A 52 0.18 -9.26 -2.70
CA LEU A 52 0.61 -8.69 -3.98
C LEU A 52 0.04 -9.48 -5.16
N ARG A 53 0.08 -10.82 -5.10
CA ARG A 53 -0.52 -11.67 -6.15
C ARG A 53 -2.02 -11.39 -6.29
N LYS A 54 -2.75 -11.32 -5.17
CA LYS A 54 -4.18 -10.99 -5.16
C LYS A 54 -4.45 -9.59 -5.74
N PHE A 55 -3.67 -8.59 -5.33
CA PHE A 55 -3.81 -7.23 -5.83
C PHE A 55 -3.60 -7.13 -7.34
N LEU A 56 -2.59 -7.83 -7.88
CA LEU A 56 -2.33 -7.86 -9.32
C LEU A 56 -3.42 -8.62 -10.08
N ALA A 57 -3.89 -9.76 -9.56
CA ALA A 57 -4.90 -10.58 -10.22
C ALA A 57 -6.29 -9.91 -10.28
N ASP A 58 -6.64 -9.07 -9.30
CA ASP A 58 -7.92 -8.35 -9.25
C ASP A 58 -7.92 -7.07 -10.12
N ARG A 59 -6.77 -6.69 -10.70
CA ARG A 59 -6.55 -5.39 -11.35
C ARG A 59 -5.89 -5.46 -12.75
N LEU A 60 -5.60 -6.67 -13.23
CA LEU A 60 -5.22 -7.01 -14.61
C LEU A 60 -6.42 -7.66 -15.32
#